data_AF-A0A562VDZ4-F1
#
_entry.id   AF-A0A562VDZ4-F1
#
_cell.length_a   1.000
_cell.length_b   1.000
_cell.length_c   1.000
_cell.angle_alpha   90.00
_cell.angle_beta   90.00
_cell.angle_gamma   90.00
#
_symmetry.space_group_name_H-M   'P 1'
#
loop_
_entity.id
_entity.type
_entity.pdbx_description
1 polymer ?
#
loop_
_entity_poly.entity_id
_entity_poly.type
_entity_poly.pdbx_seq_one_letter_code
_entity_poly.pdbx_strand_id
1 'polypeptide(L)'
;MATDPSRPLLFLDVDGTLLPYGGATLPSSTAEWERWQHHANPQLAKLVPAHGPRLRDLGCELVWATAWMHDANTVIAPLLGLPPLPVADLPDAPEVDLPDVLHWKTRSLVEAASGRPFIWLDDEIGPLDREWVRWEHPGPALPHRVDASVGVTDADFTVICAWLDEVGVPEMIT
;
A
#
# COMPACT_ATOMS: atom_id res chain seq x y z
N MET A 1 12.45 9.10 -13.64
CA MET A 1 12.03 10.47 -13.26
C MET A 1 12.65 10.78 -11.92
N ALA A 2 13.14 11.99 -11.70
CA ALA A 2 13.61 12.40 -10.39
C ALA A 2 12.42 12.44 -9.41
N THR A 3 12.65 12.06 -8.16
CA THR A 3 11.66 12.14 -7.08
C THR A 3 11.40 13.61 -6.78
N ASP A 4 10.12 14.01 -6.74
CA ASP A 4 9.72 15.35 -6.35
C ASP A 4 9.37 15.31 -4.86
N PRO A 5 10.18 15.93 -3.98
CA PRO A 5 9.97 15.84 -2.53
C PRO A 5 8.67 16.51 -2.08
N SER A 6 8.03 17.33 -2.92
CA SER A 6 6.74 17.96 -2.62
C SER A 6 5.52 17.07 -2.88
N ARG A 7 5.68 15.99 -3.65
CA ARG A 7 4.57 15.07 -3.95
C ARG A 7 4.35 14.09 -2.79
N PRO A 8 3.09 13.84 -2.38
CA PRO A 8 2.79 12.80 -1.41
C PRO A 8 3.26 11.42 -1.87
N LEU A 9 3.67 10.59 -0.92
CA LEU A 9 3.97 9.17 -1.16
C LEU A 9 2.69 8.34 -1.05
N LEU A 10 2.60 7.26 -1.81
CA LEU A 10 1.59 6.21 -1.60
C LEU A 10 2.31 4.87 -1.49
N PHE A 11 2.38 4.37 -0.26
CA PHE A 11 2.82 3.02 0.07
C PHE A 11 1.69 2.04 -0.22
N LEU A 12 1.94 1.12 -1.15
CA LEU A 12 0.93 0.28 -1.76
C LEU A 12 1.19 -1.18 -1.44
N ASP A 13 0.27 -1.79 -0.70
CA ASP A 13 0.28 -3.22 -0.48
C ASP A 13 -0.42 -3.99 -1.62
N VAL A 14 -0.21 -5.31 -1.69
CA VAL A 14 -0.76 -6.21 -2.70
C VAL A 14 -1.83 -7.13 -2.13
N ASP A 15 -1.48 -7.98 -1.18
CA ASP A 15 -2.34 -9.07 -0.73
C ASP A 15 -3.44 -8.55 0.19
N GLY A 16 -4.70 -8.92 -0.02
CA GLY A 16 -5.84 -8.31 0.68
C GLY A 16 -6.16 -6.89 0.20
N THR A 17 -5.18 -6.16 -0.33
CA THR A 17 -5.33 -4.78 -0.79
C THR A 17 -5.71 -4.70 -2.28
N LEU A 18 -4.74 -4.89 -3.18
CA LEU A 18 -5.00 -4.91 -4.63
C LEU A 18 -5.54 -6.26 -5.07
N LEU A 19 -5.04 -7.33 -4.45
CA LEU A 19 -5.36 -8.72 -4.70
C LEU A 19 -6.23 -9.25 -3.55
N PRO A 20 -7.57 -9.19 -3.67
CA PRO A 20 -8.45 -9.54 -2.56
C PRO A 20 -8.44 -11.03 -2.22
N TYR A 21 -8.52 -11.33 -0.92
CA TYR A 21 -8.55 -12.69 -0.38
C TYR A 21 -9.90 -13.39 -0.54
N GLY A 22 -10.98 -12.69 -0.88
CA GLY A 22 -12.34 -13.26 -0.90
C GLY A 22 -12.45 -14.60 -1.64
N GLY A 23 -12.60 -15.71 -0.92
CA GLY A 23 -12.68 -17.06 -1.49
C GLY A 23 -11.35 -17.68 -1.93
N ALA A 24 -10.21 -17.11 -1.54
CA ALA A 24 -8.88 -17.68 -1.74
C ALA A 24 -8.47 -18.58 -0.56
N THR A 25 -7.58 -19.55 -0.85
CA THR A 25 -6.80 -20.24 0.18
C THR A 25 -5.43 -19.59 0.21
N LEU A 26 -5.07 -18.99 1.35
CA LEU A 26 -3.80 -18.29 1.49
C LEU A 26 -2.65 -19.28 1.63
N PRO A 27 -1.46 -18.92 1.11
CA PRO A 27 -0.27 -19.76 1.24
C PRO A 27 0.13 -19.90 2.71
N SER A 28 0.51 -21.13 3.11
CA SER A 28 0.93 -21.47 4.48
C SER A 28 2.35 -22.05 4.56
N SER A 29 3.03 -22.11 3.41
CA SER A 29 4.38 -22.66 3.26
C SER A 29 5.14 -21.90 2.17
N THR A 30 6.47 -21.97 2.18
CA THR A 30 7.32 -21.32 1.17
C THR A 30 6.96 -21.73 -0.26
N ALA A 31 6.72 -23.02 -0.51
CA ALA A 31 6.35 -23.49 -1.85
C ALA A 31 4.93 -23.05 -2.28
N GLU A 32 4.03 -22.80 -1.34
CA GLU A 32 2.73 -22.18 -1.64
C GLU A 32 2.90 -20.68 -1.91
N TRP A 33 3.75 -20.00 -1.15
CA TRP A 33 4.09 -18.59 -1.34
C TRP A 33 4.70 -18.34 -2.72
N GLU A 34 5.67 -19.14 -3.14
CA GLU A 34 6.27 -19.05 -4.49
C GLU A 34 5.21 -19.21 -5.60
N ARG A 35 4.24 -20.12 -5.41
CA ARG A 35 3.13 -20.30 -6.36
C ARG A 35 2.13 -19.14 -6.32
N TRP A 36 1.89 -18.57 -5.14
CA TRP A 36 1.04 -17.42 -4.94
C TRP A 36 1.60 -16.19 -5.68
N GLN A 37 2.91 -16.01 -5.65
CA GLN A 37 3.59 -14.90 -6.31
C GLN A 37 3.83 -15.13 -7.80
N HIS A 38 3.50 -16.31 -8.34
CA HIS A 38 3.75 -16.64 -9.73
C HIS A 38 2.67 -16.08 -10.67
N HIS A 39 3.04 -15.72 -11.90
CA HIS A 39 2.12 -15.21 -12.94
C HIS A 39 0.97 -16.18 -13.31
N ALA A 40 1.09 -17.45 -12.92
CA ALA A 40 0.07 -18.48 -13.12
C ALA A 40 -0.92 -18.58 -11.96
N ASN A 41 -0.78 -17.77 -10.90
CA ASN A 41 -1.72 -17.74 -9.79
C ASN A 41 -3.11 -17.33 -10.31
N PRO A 42 -4.14 -18.20 -10.23
CA PRO A 42 -5.47 -17.88 -10.73
C PRO A 42 -6.14 -16.72 -9.97
N GLN A 43 -5.68 -16.41 -8.74
CA GLN A 43 -6.21 -15.30 -7.96
C GLN A 43 -5.93 -13.94 -8.62
N LEU A 44 -4.88 -13.84 -9.45
CA LEU A 44 -4.54 -12.62 -10.19
C LEU A 44 -5.69 -12.15 -11.11
N ALA A 45 -6.61 -13.04 -11.49
CA ALA A 45 -7.82 -12.67 -12.24
C ALA A 45 -8.77 -11.74 -11.47
N LYS A 46 -8.59 -11.58 -10.16
CA LYS A 46 -9.36 -10.66 -9.31
C LYS A 46 -8.81 -9.24 -9.30
N LEU A 47 -7.58 -9.03 -9.78
CA LEU A 47 -7.05 -7.67 -9.94
C LEU A 47 -7.98 -6.88 -10.86
N VAL A 48 -8.21 -5.61 -10.52
CA VAL A 48 -9.02 -4.70 -11.33
C VAL A 48 -8.06 -3.84 -12.16
N PRO A 49 -7.89 -4.08 -13.49
CA PRO A 49 -6.90 -3.35 -14.28
C PRO A 49 -7.10 -1.83 -14.28
N ALA A 50 -8.34 -1.38 -14.10
CA ALA A 50 -8.69 0.04 -14.00
C ALA A 50 -8.09 0.74 -12.75
N HIS A 51 -7.64 0.00 -11.73
CA HIS A 51 -6.95 0.60 -10.58
C HIS A 51 -5.60 1.21 -10.97
N GLY A 52 -4.88 0.63 -11.94
CA GLY A 52 -3.57 1.14 -12.33
C GLY A 52 -3.60 2.58 -12.86
N PRO A 53 -4.41 2.91 -13.89
CA PRO A 53 -4.60 4.29 -14.32
C PRO A 53 -5.04 5.22 -13.19
N ARG A 54 -6.00 4.81 -12.36
CA ARG A 54 -6.47 5.62 -11.22
C ARG A 54 -5.36 5.92 -10.22
N LEU A 55 -4.55 4.94 -9.86
CA LEU A 55 -3.40 5.13 -8.96
C LEU A 55 -2.37 6.11 -9.55
N ARG A 56 -2.11 6.06 -10.87
CA ARG A 56 -1.21 7.01 -11.53
C ARG A 56 -1.75 8.43 -11.54
N ASP A 57 -3.07 8.57 -11.66
CA ASP A 57 -3.75 9.86 -11.76
C ASP A 57 -3.90 10.56 -10.39
N LEU A 58 -3.62 9.88 -9.27
CA LEU A 58 -3.61 10.49 -7.93
C LEU A 58 -2.54 11.58 -7.74
N GLY A 59 -1.54 11.66 -8.62
CA GLY A 59 -0.45 12.61 -8.45
C GLY A 59 0.54 12.24 -7.34
N CYS A 60 0.44 11.05 -6.74
CA CYS A 60 1.39 10.54 -5.74
C CYS A 60 2.64 9.91 -6.37
N GLU A 61 3.71 9.82 -5.59
CA GLU A 61 4.82 8.90 -5.85
C GLU A 61 4.47 7.52 -5.27
N LEU A 62 4.20 6.55 -6.13
CA LEU A 62 3.81 5.20 -5.72
C LEU A 62 5.05 4.37 -5.32
N VAL A 63 4.96 3.64 -4.21
CA VAL A 63 6.01 2.77 -3.67
C VAL A 63 5.38 1.45 -3.24
N TRP A 64 5.94 0.31 -3.64
CA TRP A 64 5.50 -0.99 -3.15
C TRP A 64 5.83 -1.14 -1.67
N ALA A 65 4.83 -1.48 -0.85
CA ALA A 65 4.94 -1.75 0.58
C ALA A 65 4.32 -3.11 0.90
N THR A 66 4.90 -4.16 0.34
CA THR A 66 4.35 -5.52 0.32
C THR A 66 5.44 -6.56 0.52
N ALA A 67 5.08 -7.71 1.11
CA ALA A 67 5.96 -8.88 1.20
C ALA A 67 6.34 -9.45 -0.18
N TRP A 68 5.67 -9.02 -1.27
CA TRP A 68 6.08 -9.35 -2.64
C TRP A 68 7.40 -8.71 -3.07
N MET A 69 7.84 -7.64 -2.39
CA MET A 69 9.08 -6.94 -2.71
C MET A 69 9.18 -6.63 -4.22
N HIS A 70 10.28 -7.01 -4.87
CA HIS A 70 10.49 -6.79 -6.29
C HIS A 70 9.59 -7.66 -7.20
N ASP A 71 9.01 -8.75 -6.72
CA ASP A 71 8.10 -9.57 -7.52
C ASP A 71 6.78 -8.84 -7.82
N ALA A 72 6.40 -7.84 -7.02
CA ALA A 72 5.30 -6.94 -7.34
C ALA A 72 5.52 -6.23 -8.69
N ASN A 73 6.77 -5.89 -9.03
CA ASN A 73 7.09 -5.28 -10.32
C ASN A 73 7.07 -6.26 -11.50
N THR A 74 7.31 -7.55 -11.24
CA THR A 74 7.36 -8.57 -12.30
C THR A 74 5.99 -9.16 -12.57
N VAL A 75 5.11 -9.21 -11.55
CA VAL A 75 3.80 -9.86 -11.62
C VAL A 75 2.63 -8.89 -11.55
N ILE A 76 2.59 -8.00 -10.54
CA ILE A 76 1.43 -7.12 -10.31
C ILE A 76 1.44 -5.90 -11.24
N ALA A 77 2.58 -5.20 -11.33
CA ALA A 77 2.68 -3.95 -12.09
C ALA A 77 2.23 -4.10 -13.56
N PRO A 78 2.65 -5.15 -14.32
CA PRO A 78 2.20 -5.31 -15.70
C PRO A 78 0.70 -5.54 -15.85
N LEU A 79 0.07 -6.24 -14.91
CA LEU A 79 -1.37 -6.53 -14.93
C LEU A 79 -2.23 -5.28 -14.67
N LEU A 80 -1.69 -4.33 -13.92
CA LEU A 80 -2.30 -3.02 -13.69
C LEU A 80 -1.84 -1.96 -14.71
N GLY A 81 -0.90 -2.28 -15.59
CA GLY A 81 -0.28 -1.29 -16.48
C GLY A 81 0.51 -0.21 -15.74
N LEU A 82 0.99 -0.50 -14.52
CA LEU A 82 1.88 0.37 -13.76
C LEU A 82 3.31 0.24 -14.30
N PRO A 83 4.10 1.32 -14.31
CA PRO A 83 5.55 1.20 -14.51
C PRO A 83 6.17 0.47 -13.31
N PRO A 84 7.43 0.00 -13.42
CA PRO A 84 8.16 -0.45 -12.24
C PRO A 84 8.21 0.65 -11.18
N LEU A 85 7.82 0.31 -9.95
CA LEU A 85 7.82 1.21 -8.80
C LEU A 85 9.00 0.90 -7.87
N PRO A 86 9.48 1.90 -7.10
CA PRO A 86 10.34 1.66 -5.95
C PRO A 86 9.71 0.66 -4.98
N VAL A 87 10.54 -0.09 -4.27
CA VAL A 87 10.12 -1.01 -3.20
C VAL A 87 10.60 -0.43 -1.89
N ALA A 88 9.71 -0.33 -0.91
CA ALA A 88 10.07 0.10 0.44
C ALA A 88 11.03 -0.90 1.07
N ASP A 89 12.02 -0.38 1.80
CA ASP A 89 12.93 -1.20 2.60
C ASP A 89 12.21 -1.62 3.88
N LEU A 90 11.65 -2.82 3.88
CA LEU A 90 10.85 -3.37 4.97
C LEU A 90 11.65 -4.48 5.69
N PRO A 91 11.46 -4.66 7.01
CA PRO A 91 12.03 -5.81 7.70
C PRO A 91 11.38 -7.11 7.20
N ASP A 92 11.93 -8.25 7.58
CA ASP A 92 11.26 -9.53 7.28
C ASP A 92 9.88 -9.57 7.94
N ALA A 93 8.88 -10.02 7.18
CA ALA A 93 7.54 -10.25 7.72
C ALA A 93 7.60 -11.29 8.84
N PRO A 94 6.85 -11.10 9.94
CA PRO A 94 6.84 -12.06 11.03
C PRO A 94 6.21 -13.39 10.59
N GLU A 95 6.64 -14.51 11.19
CA GLU A 95 6.01 -15.82 10.96
C GLU A 95 4.60 -15.92 11.55
N VAL A 96 4.29 -15.05 12.53
CA VAL A 96 3.02 -15.02 13.25
C VAL A 96 2.58 -13.58 13.42
N ASP A 97 1.41 -13.26 12.90
CA ASP A 97 0.74 -12.00 13.19
C ASP A 97 0.05 -12.06 14.56
N LEU A 98 0.54 -11.22 15.46
CA LEU A 98 -0.05 -11.08 16.79
C LEU A 98 -1.03 -9.91 16.79
N PRO A 99 -2.25 -10.09 17.31
CA PRO A 99 -3.18 -8.99 17.47
C PRO A 99 -2.62 -7.95 18.45
N ASP A 100 -3.02 -6.70 18.26
CA ASP A 100 -2.65 -5.57 19.13
C ASP A 100 -1.13 -5.27 19.21
N VAL A 101 -0.36 -5.75 18.24
CA VAL A 101 1.06 -5.39 18.06
C VAL A 101 1.18 -4.43 16.88
N LEU A 102 2.17 -3.53 16.95
CA LEU A 102 2.47 -2.60 15.86
C LEU A 102 2.86 -3.41 14.61
N HIS A 103 2.25 -3.09 13.48
CA HIS A 103 2.52 -3.80 12.24
C HIS A 103 4.00 -3.62 11.83
N TRP A 104 4.61 -4.70 11.35
CA TRP A 104 6.02 -4.77 10.97
C TRP A 104 6.45 -3.74 9.91
N LYS A 105 5.53 -3.23 9.08
CA LYS A 105 5.79 -2.19 8.08
C LYS A 105 5.80 -0.79 8.69
N THR A 106 5.04 -0.55 9.77
CA THR A 106 4.66 0.80 10.23
C THR A 106 5.86 1.72 10.46
N ARG A 107 6.87 1.25 11.19
CA ARG A 107 8.07 2.05 11.49
C ARG A 107 8.86 2.38 10.22
N SER A 108 9.14 1.38 9.39
CA SER A 108 9.90 1.56 8.16
C SER A 108 9.22 2.50 7.16
N LEU A 109 7.89 2.44 7.05
CA LEU A 109 7.15 3.36 6.17
C LEU A 109 7.21 4.81 6.65
N VAL A 110 7.12 5.05 7.96
CA VAL A 110 7.26 6.40 8.53
C VAL A 110 8.68 6.94 8.36
N GLU A 111 9.70 6.10 8.55
CA GLU A 111 11.10 6.46 8.30
C GLU A 111 11.35 6.76 6.82
N ALA A 112 10.85 5.91 5.92
CA ALA A 112 10.94 6.10 4.47
C ALA A 112 10.22 7.37 3.99
N ALA A 113 9.10 7.73 4.61
CA ALA A 113 8.41 8.97 4.30
C ALA A 113 9.23 10.21 4.66
N SER A 114 10.11 10.13 5.66
CA SER A 114 11.05 11.20 6.03
C SER A 114 10.36 12.57 6.21
N GLY A 115 9.16 12.57 6.81
CA GLY A 115 8.35 13.77 7.02
C GLY A 115 7.54 14.25 5.81
N ARG A 116 7.68 13.63 4.63
CA ARG A 116 6.80 13.90 3.48
C ARG A 116 5.39 13.39 3.76
N PRO A 117 4.33 14.07 3.27
CA PRO A 117 2.99 13.54 3.36
C PRO A 117 2.90 12.16 2.72
N PHE A 118 2.20 11.21 3.35
CA PHE A 118 2.05 9.88 2.78
C PHE A 118 0.69 9.25 3.03
N ILE A 119 0.32 8.35 2.12
CA ILE A 119 -0.78 7.40 2.25
C ILE A 119 -0.16 6.02 2.40
N TRP A 120 -0.66 5.22 3.33
CA TRP A 120 -0.39 3.78 3.39
C TRP A 120 -1.70 3.04 3.15
N LEU A 121 -1.77 2.33 2.03
CA LEU A 121 -2.95 1.61 1.59
C LEU A 121 -2.73 0.11 1.76
N ASP A 122 -3.40 -0.49 2.74
CA ASP A 122 -3.12 -1.84 3.23
C ASP A 122 -4.32 -2.38 4.03
N ASP A 123 -4.61 -3.69 4.01
CA ASP A 123 -5.76 -4.29 4.69
C ASP A 123 -5.50 -4.64 6.17
N GLU A 124 -4.24 -4.74 6.57
CA GLU A 124 -3.82 -5.18 7.91
C GLU A 124 -3.71 -4.01 8.90
N ILE A 125 -3.89 -2.76 8.46
CA ILE A 125 -3.73 -1.56 9.30
C ILE A 125 -4.68 -1.59 10.52
N GLY A 126 -4.08 -1.61 11.72
CA GLY A 126 -4.77 -1.60 12.99
C GLY A 126 -4.95 -0.20 13.61
N PRO A 127 -5.71 -0.10 14.73
CA PRO A 127 -5.80 1.13 15.52
C PRO A 127 -4.45 1.59 16.08
N LEU A 128 -3.61 0.65 16.51
CA LEU A 128 -2.28 0.94 17.06
C LEU A 128 -1.37 1.59 16.01
N ASP A 129 -1.42 1.11 14.76
CA ASP A 129 -0.64 1.70 13.67
C ASP A 129 -1.04 3.15 13.40
N ARG A 130 -2.35 3.43 13.38
CA ARG A 130 -2.86 4.80 13.20
C ARG A 130 -2.42 5.72 14.32
N GLU A 131 -2.50 5.26 15.57
CA GLU A 131 -2.07 6.05 16.72
C GLU A 131 -0.57 6.32 16.69
N TRP A 132 0.23 5.29 16.39
CA TRP A 132 1.68 5.39 16.32
C TRP A 132 2.12 6.33 15.20
N VAL A 133 1.58 6.18 13.99
CA VAL A 133 1.87 7.07 12.85
C VAL A 133 1.54 8.52 13.19
N ARG A 134 0.38 8.78 13.81
CA ARG A 134 -0.02 10.12 14.23
C ARG A 134 0.96 10.76 15.22
N TRP A 135 1.60 9.96 16.06
CA TRP A 135 2.50 10.45 17.10
C TRP A 135 3.93 10.64 16.60
N GLU A 136 4.38 9.78 15.69
CA GLU A 136 5.78 9.68 15.28
C GLU A 136 6.07 10.36 13.94
N HIS A 137 5.07 10.47 13.05
CA HIS A 137 5.26 11.14 11.77
C HIS A 137 4.94 12.64 11.88
N PRO A 138 5.89 13.55 11.55
CA PRO A 138 5.67 14.99 11.71
C PRO A 138 4.81 15.62 10.61
N GLY A 139 4.58 14.92 9.49
CA GLY A 139 3.77 15.38 8.38
C GLY A 139 2.34 14.84 8.38
N PRO A 140 1.49 15.22 7.41
CA PRO A 140 0.20 14.59 7.18
C PRO A 140 0.37 13.12 6.78
N ALA A 141 -0.35 12.21 7.41
CA ALA A 141 -0.36 10.80 7.03
C ALA A 141 -1.77 10.22 7.01
N LEU A 142 -2.04 9.34 6.04
CA LEU A 142 -3.27 8.57 5.93
C LEU A 142 -2.98 7.06 5.90
N PRO A 143 -2.98 6.37 7.06
CA PRO A 143 -3.06 4.91 7.12
C PRO A 143 -4.50 4.47 6.81
N HIS A 144 -4.76 4.14 5.54
CA HIS A 144 -6.07 3.78 5.00
C HIS A 144 -6.24 2.26 4.93
N ARG A 145 -7.16 1.73 5.73
CA ARG A 145 -7.41 0.28 5.79
C ARG A 145 -8.38 -0.14 4.70
N VAL A 146 -8.01 -1.16 3.94
CA VAL A 146 -8.86 -1.82 2.93
C VAL A 146 -9.55 -3.06 3.51
N ASP A 147 -10.76 -3.37 3.04
CA ASP A 147 -11.40 -4.64 3.36
C ASP A 147 -10.80 -5.77 2.51
N ALA A 148 -10.04 -6.65 3.15
CA ALA A 148 -9.31 -7.75 2.52
C ALA A 148 -10.18 -8.69 1.66
N SER A 149 -11.48 -8.77 1.95
CA SER A 149 -12.39 -9.67 1.25
C SER A 149 -12.74 -9.18 -0.16
N VAL A 150 -12.69 -7.87 -0.39
CA VAL A 150 -13.10 -7.22 -1.64
C VAL A 150 -11.98 -6.41 -2.29
N GLY A 151 -10.96 -6.02 -1.52
CA GLY A 151 -9.84 -5.20 -1.98
C GLY A 151 -10.23 -3.74 -2.16
N VAL A 152 -9.35 -2.96 -2.79
CA VAL A 152 -9.56 -1.52 -3.03
C VAL A 152 -10.84 -1.29 -3.83
N THR A 153 -11.64 -0.31 -3.41
CA THR A 153 -12.93 0.06 -4.02
C THR A 153 -12.98 1.53 -4.42
N ASP A 154 -14.07 1.92 -5.09
CA ASP A 154 -14.35 3.33 -5.40
C ASP A 154 -14.47 4.22 -4.15
N ALA A 155 -14.95 3.66 -3.04
CA ALA A 155 -15.05 4.38 -1.78
C ALA A 155 -13.66 4.71 -1.23
N ASP A 156 -12.71 3.78 -1.33
CA ASP A 156 -11.33 3.98 -0.89
C ASP A 156 -10.65 5.08 -1.70
N PHE A 157 -10.79 5.05 -3.03
CA PHE A 157 -10.29 6.13 -3.89
C PHE A 157 -10.93 7.48 -3.55
N THR A 158 -12.21 7.52 -3.19
CA THR A 158 -12.88 8.77 -2.80
C THR A 158 -12.26 9.36 -1.54
N VAL A 159 -11.97 8.53 -0.53
CA VAL A 159 -11.30 8.96 0.70
C VAL A 159 -9.88 9.46 0.41
N ILE A 160 -9.13 8.73 -0.42
CA ILE A 160 -7.77 9.10 -0.80
C ILE A 160 -7.74 10.44 -1.54
N CYS A 161 -8.62 10.65 -2.53
CA CYS A 161 -8.69 11.90 -3.27
C CYS A 161 -9.05 13.08 -2.35
N ALA A 162 -10.03 12.91 -1.46
CA ALA A 162 -10.41 13.95 -0.52
C ALA A 162 -9.24 14.35 0.41
N TRP A 163 -8.49 13.38 0.90
CA TRP A 163 -7.30 13.65 1.72
C TRP A 163 -6.18 14.37 0.93
N LEU A 164 -5.98 13.98 -0.34
CA LEU A 164 -4.99 14.65 -1.21
C LEU A 164 -5.38 16.11 -1.49
N ASP A 165 -6.66 16.39 -1.67
CA ASP A 165 -7.17 17.75 -1.83
C ASP A 165 -6.91 18.59 -0.56
N GLU A 166 -7.08 18.03 0.64
CA GLU A 166 -6.79 18.71 1.91
C GLU A 166 -5.29 19.01 2.08
N VAL A 167 -4.42 18.04 1.77
CA VAL A 167 -2.96 18.19 1.90
C VAL A 167 -2.36 19.09 0.81
N GLY A 168 -2.99 19.16 -0.36
CA GLY A 168 -2.57 19.97 -1.50
C GLY A 168 -2.94 21.45 -1.41
N VAL A 169 -3.80 21.85 -0.46
CA VAL A 169 -4.11 23.26 -0.18
C VAL A 169 -3.07 23.80 0.81
N PRO A 170 -2.11 24.64 0.40
CA PRO A 170 -1.27 25.34 1.37
C PRO A 170 -2.16 26.23 2.25
N GLU A 171 -2.06 26.09 3.58
CA GLU A 171 -2.69 27.01 4.52
C GLU A 171 -2.29 28.44 4.15
N MET A 172 -3.24 29.21 3.61
CA MET A 172 -3.12 30.65 3.55
C MET A 172 -3.31 31.18 4.96
N ILE A 173 -2.21 31.35 5.68
CA ILE A 173 -2.17 32.07 6.95
C ILE A 173 -2.79 33.46 6.71
N THR A 174 -3.93 33.73 7.36
CA THR A 174 -4.53 35.06 7.49
C THR A 174 -4.01 35.73 8.75
#